data_AF-E2ZF53-F1
#
_entry.id   AF-E2ZF53-F1
#
_cell.length_a   1.000
_cell.length_b   1.000
_cell.length_c   1.000
_cell.angle_alpha   90.00
_cell.angle_beta   90.00
_cell.angle_gamma   90.00
#
_symmetry.space_group_name_H-M   'P 1'
#
loop_
_entity.id
_entity.type
_entity.pdbx_description
1 polymer ?
#
loop_
_entity_poly.entity_id
_entity_poly.type
_entity_poly.pdbx_seq_one_letter_code
_entity_poly.pdbx_strand_id
1 'polypeptide(L)' 'MSRTFTDESTLTTLCPRCLNAFRNTRGIRVRRADPYQLTKEPCTYCQTNFGYDYYIQPTSPKSTYFKKGRFDDESECA' A
#
# COMPACT_ATOMS: atom_id res chain seq x y z
N MET A 1 -17.23 -17.21 -1.16
CA MET A 1 -15.80 -17.48 -0.92
C MET A 1 -15.01 -16.21 -1.21
N SER A 2 -14.75 -15.39 -0.19
CA SER A 2 -13.96 -14.16 -0.34
C SER A 2 -12.75 -14.32 0.56
N ARG A 3 -11.60 -14.68 -0.01
CA ARG A 3 -10.35 -14.79 0.74
C ARG A 3 -10.00 -13.40 1.25
N THR A 4 -10.34 -13.11 2.50
CA THR A 4 -9.88 -11.95 3.25
C THR A 4 -8.38 -12.15 3.49
N PHE A 5 -7.56 -11.77 2.50
CA PHE A 5 -6.14 -11.59 2.65
C PHE A 5 -5.94 -10.45 3.65
N THR A 6 -5.92 -10.78 4.94
CA THR A 6 -5.37 -9.97 6.05
C THR A 6 -5.69 -8.48 5.98
N ASP A 7 -6.77 -8.10 6.68
CA ASP A 7 -7.36 -6.76 6.89
C ASP A 7 -6.35 -5.62 7.18
N GLU A 8 -5.12 -5.96 7.59
CA GLU A 8 -4.04 -5.03 7.92
C GLU A 8 -3.08 -4.69 6.76
N SER A 9 -3.21 -5.32 5.59
CA SER A 9 -2.32 -5.10 4.44
C SER A 9 -2.92 -4.13 3.42
N THR A 10 -2.25 -2.99 3.18
CA THR A 10 -2.70 -2.00 2.18
C THR A 10 -2.21 -2.39 0.78
N LEU A 11 -3.15 -2.62 -0.15
CA LEU A 11 -2.82 -2.80 -1.57
C LEU A 11 -2.36 -1.48 -2.18
N THR A 12 -1.13 -1.44 -2.70
CA THR A 12 -0.55 -0.22 -3.25
C THR A 12 0.26 -0.49 -4.50
N THR A 13 0.05 0.32 -5.54
CA THR A 13 0.82 0.26 -6.78
C THR A 13 2.17 0.96 -6.61
N LEU A 14 3.26 0.21 -6.73
CA LEU A 14 4.62 0.71 -6.55
C LEU A 14 5.46 0.52 -7.82
N CYS A 15 6.10 1.59 -8.27
CA CYS A 15 7.18 1.53 -9.25
C CYS A 15 8.47 0.98 -8.59
N PRO A 16 9.46 0.48 -9.37
CA PRO A 16 10.69 -0.09 -8.81
C PRO A 16 11.46 0.86 -7.88
N ARG A 17 11.40 2.18 -8.13
CA ARG A 17 12.01 3.20 -7.25
C ARG A 17 11.35 3.26 -5.88
N CYS A 18 10.02 3.40 -5.86
CA CYS A 18 9.26 3.44 -4.61
C CYS A 18 9.36 2.10 -3.90
N LEU A 19 9.17 0.97 -4.59
CA LEU A 19 9.33 -0.36 -4.02
C LEU A 19 10.65 -0.55 -3.27
N ASN A 20 11.77 -0.08 -3.84
CA ASN A 20 13.07 -0.15 -3.18
C ASN A 20 13.10 0.66 -1.87
N ALA A 21 12.48 1.85 -1.86
CA ALA A 21 12.38 2.66 -0.65
C ALA A 21 11.59 1.92 0.45
N PHE A 22 10.43 1.36 0.12
CA PHE A 22 9.61 0.59 1.06
C PHE A 22 10.32 -0.66 1.59
N ARG A 23 11.05 -1.39 0.72
CA ARG A 23 11.84 -2.55 1.13
C ARG A 23 13.01 -2.17 2.05
N ASN A 24 13.54 -0.95 1.91
CA ASN A 24 14.61 -0.45 2.76
C ASN A 24 14.09 0.17 4.07
N THR A 25 12.81 0.51 4.16
CA THR A 25 12.18 1.00 5.39
C THR A 25 12.04 -0.14 6.40
N ARG A 26 12.65 0.02 7.57
CA ARG A 26 12.46 -0.91 8.70
C ARG A 26 11.01 -0.83 9.17
N GLY A 27 10.42 -1.98 9.47
CA GLY A 27 9.04 -2.03 9.98
C GLY A 27 7.97 -2.20 8.91
N ILE A 28 8.36 -2.43 7.64
CA ILE A 28 7.42 -2.65 6.54
C ILE A 28 7.76 -3.96 5.82
N ARG A 29 6.74 -4.78 5.59
CA ARG A 29 6.79 -5.97 4.73
C ARG A 29 6.07 -5.68 3.43
N VAL A 30 6.71 -6.00 2.31
CA VAL A 30 6.14 -5.81 0.98
C VAL A 30 6.06 -7.16 0.27
N ARG A 31 4.88 -7.52 -0.23
CA ARG A 31 4.62 -8.75 -0.99
C ARG A 31 3.94 -8.41 -2.30
N ARG A 32 4.32 -9.08 -3.39
CA ARG A 32 3.64 -8.90 -4.69
C ARG A 32 2.20 -9.40 -4.58
N ALA A 33 1.23 -8.60 -5.00
CA ALA A 33 -0.18 -8.97 -4.96
C ALA A 33 -0.48 -10.05 -6.00
N ASP A 34 -0.17 -9.76 -7.26
CA ASP A 34 -0.37 -10.68 -8.38
C ASP A 34 0.92 -10.92 -9.16
N PRO A 35 1.50 -12.14 -9.12
CA PRO A 35 2.67 -12.48 -9.92
C PRO A 35 2.39 -12.49 -11.42
N TYR A 36 1.13 -12.65 -11.83
CA TYR A 36 0.69 -12.72 -13.22
C TYR A 36 0.19 -11.39 -13.79
N GLN A 37 0.32 -10.29 -13.03
CA GLN A 37 -0.07 -8.97 -13.51
C GLN A 37 0.79 -8.54 -14.70
N LEU A 38 0.17 -8.40 -15.87
CA LEU A 38 0.83 -7.98 -17.12
C LEU A 38 0.73 -6.47 -17.34
N THR A 39 -0.37 -5.87 -16.90
CA THR A 39 -0.60 -4.43 -16.98
C THR A 39 0.17 -3.71 -15.89
N LYS A 40 0.87 -2.63 -16.27
CA LYS A 40 1.55 -1.78 -15.30
C LYS A 40 0.68 -0.57 -15.02
N GLU A 41 0.43 -0.31 -13.76
CA GLU A 41 -0.39 0.79 -13.27
C GLU A 41 0.51 1.96 -12.82
N PRO A 42 0.05 3.22 -12.90
CA PRO A 42 0.82 4.36 -12.43
C PRO A 42 1.08 4.25 -10.92
N CYS A 43 2.32 4.48 -10.48
CA CYS A 43 2.67 4.43 -9.05
C CYS A 43 1.82 5.38 -8.23
N THR A 44 1.19 4.90 -7.15
CA THR A 44 0.31 5.73 -6.31
C THR A 44 1.06 6.88 -5.62
N TYR A 45 2.36 6.71 -5.34
CA TYR A 45 3.16 7.72 -4.64
C TYR A 45 3.76 8.77 -5.56
N CYS A 46 4.54 8.35 -6.58
CA CYS A 46 5.23 9.29 -7.44
C CYS A 46 4.44 9.66 -8.70
N GLN A 47 3.44 8.86 -9.08
CA GLN A 47 2.62 9.01 -10.31
C GLN A 47 3.41 9.28 -11.60
N THR A 48 4.72 9.01 -11.57
CA THR A 48 5.67 9.33 -12.66
C THR A 48 6.06 8.08 -13.43
N ASN A 49 6.13 6.94 -12.74
CA ASN A 49 6.55 5.67 -13.31
C ASN A 49 5.49 4.61 -13.08
N PHE A 50 5.35 3.71 -14.04
CA PHE A 50 4.44 2.56 -13.94
C PHE A 50 5.06 1.43 -13.12
N GLY A 51 4.21 0.68 -12.42
CA GLY A 51 4.57 -0.34 -11.45
C GLY A 51 3.54 -1.46 -11.38
N TYR A 52 3.65 -2.26 -10.33
CA TYR A 52 2.75 -3.37 -10.05
C TYR A 52 2.13 -3.21 -8.67
N ASP A 53 1.09 -3.98 -8.38
CA ASP A 53 0.44 -3.96 -7.08
C ASP A 53 1.17 -4.81 -6.05
N TYR A 54 1.38 -4.22 -4.88
CA TYR A 54 2.02 -4.86 -3.74
C TYR A 54 1.15 -4.69 -2.50
N TYR A 55 1.06 -5.76 -1.71
CA TYR A 55 0.55 -5.70 -0.35
C TYR A 55 1.64 -5.16 0.57
N ILE A 56 1.34 -4.06 1.25
CA ILE A 56 2.19 -3.43 2.23
C ILE A 56 1.63 -3.74 3.61
N GLN A 57 2.41 -4.44 4.43
CA GLN A 57 2.06 -4.79 5.80
C GLN A 57 3.04 -4.11 6.78
N PRO A 58 2.60 -3.13 7.58
CA PRO A 58 3.43 -2.57 8.64
C PRO A 58 3.61 -3.61 9.75
N THR A 59 4.84 -3.87 10.19
CA THR A 59 5.13 -4.88 11.22
C THR A 59 5.04 -4.36 12.64
N SER A 60 4.70 -3.08 12.81
CA SER A 60 4.50 -2.46 14.12
C SER A 60 3.29 -1.51 14.05
N PRO A 61 2.30 -1.64 14.96
CA PRO A 61 1.15 -0.72 15.01
C PRO A 61 1.52 0.70 15.50
N LYS A 62 2.78 0.94 15.86
CA LYS A 62 3.26 2.26 16.29
C LYS A 62 3.99 2.96 15.14
N SER A 63 3.25 3.85 14.48
CA SER A 63 3.76 4.78 13.46
C SER A 63 3.95 4.18 12.07
N THR A 64 2.90 4.23 11.26
CA THR A 64 3.14 4.70 9.88
C THR A 64 1.92 5.48 9.41
N TYR A 65 2.06 6.80 9.48
CA TYR A 65 1.31 7.74 8.67
C TYR A 65 1.54 7.43 7.18
N PHE A 66 0.93 6.37 6.66
CA PHE A 66 0.57 6.40 5.25
C PHE A 66 -0.63 7.31 5.17
N LYS A 67 -0.36 8.57 4.84
CA LYS A 67 -1.36 9.57 4.48
C LYS A 67 -2.18 9.05 3.29
N LYS A 68 -3.14 8.17 3.58
CA LYS A 68 -4.22 7.75 2.71
C LYS A 68 -5.45 7.89 3.59
N GLY A 69 -5.99 9.11 3.55
CA GLY A 69 -7.17 9.62 4.25
C GLY A 69 -7.75 8.72 5.34
N ARG A 70 -7.47 9.06 6.60
CA ARG A 70 -8.54 9.04 7.60
C ARG A 70 -9.53 10.12 7.19
N PHE A 71 -10.55 9.69 6.45
CA PHE A 71 -11.86 10.30 6.52
C PHE A 71 -12.65 9.40 7.47
N ASP A 72 -12.25 9.39 8.75
CA ASP A 72 -13.20 9.05 9.83
C ASP A 72 -13.98 10.35 9.98
N ASP A 73 -15.13 10.49 9.31
CA ASP A 73 -16.44 10.36 9.96
C ASP A 73 -16.47 11.01 11.34
N GLU A 74 -16.65 12.33 11.34
CA GLU A 74 -17.30 12.99 12.47
C GLU A 74 -18.50 13.74 11.91
N SER A 75 -19.60 12.99 11.87
CA SER A 75 -20.94 13.56 11.93
C SER A 75 -21.05 14.41 13.20
N GLU A 76 -20.94 15.73 13.07
CA GLU A 76 -21.56 16.68 14.00
C GLU A 76 -22.35 17.72 13.20
N CYS A 77 -23.60 17.36 12.87
CA CYS A 77 -24.66 18.33 12.68
C CYS A 77 -25.38 18.54 14.01
N ALA A 78 -24.91 19.53 14.77
CA ALA A 78 -25.63 20.14 15.88
C ALA A 78 -25.80 21.63 15.60
#